data_AF-A0A0C9YJ11-F1
#
_entry.id   AF-A0A0C9YJ11-F1
#
_cell.length_a   1.000
_cell.length_b   1.000
_cell.length_c   1.000
_cell.angle_alpha   90.00
_cell.angle_beta   90.00
_cell.angle_gamma   90.00
#
_symmetry.space_group_name_H-M   'P 1'
#
loop_
_entity.id
_entity.type
_entity.pdbx_description
1 polymer ?
#
loop_
_entity_poly.entity_id
_entity_poly.type
_entity_poly.pdbx_seq_one_letter_code
_entity_poly.pdbx_strand_id
1 'polypeptide(L)'
;MTSQVAPHPTALVHLHLEGLAQDIGHSQVAMLHSFLQAYFPQGDYNFSQLPFNLGTPESMDAYDKAASDLANTLSAYSKVVLFLTTHSDEDRGDLFTGYINKKPVASEVFPFLQLLLKPLSKIVNGADIIFYVCGSVVTNPQSFNGVKEVAQQ
;
A
#
# COMPACT_ATOMS: atom_id res chain seq x y z
N MET A 1 5.66 -15.84 -31.49
CA MET A 1 5.15 -15.09 -30.32
C MET A 1 6.33 -14.41 -29.66
N THR A 2 6.51 -13.11 -29.89
CA THR A 2 7.48 -12.31 -29.13
C THR A 2 6.86 -12.04 -27.77
N SER A 3 7.34 -12.71 -26.73
CA SER A 3 7.03 -12.35 -25.34
C SER A 3 7.37 -10.87 -25.15
N GLN A 4 6.38 -10.05 -24.77
CA GLN A 4 6.66 -8.65 -24.45
C GLN A 4 7.38 -8.62 -23.10
N VAL A 5 8.70 -8.43 -23.15
CA VAL A 5 9.51 -8.16 -21.96
C VAL A 5 9.16 -6.76 -21.48
N ALA A 6 8.87 -6.60 -20.18
CA ALA A 6 8.67 -5.29 -19.60
C ALA A 6 10.01 -4.52 -19.62
N PRO A 7 10.10 -3.36 -20.29
CA PRO A 7 11.39 -2.73 -20.56
C PRO A 7 11.89 -1.82 -19.42
N HIS A 8 11.08 -1.62 -18.37
CA HIS A 8 11.37 -0.66 -17.30
C HIS A 8 11.50 -1.36 -15.94
N PRO A 9 12.51 -1.01 -15.13
CA PRO A 9 12.59 -1.47 -13.74
C PRO A 9 11.32 -1.13 -12.97
N THR A 10 10.67 -2.19 -12.45
CA THR A 10 9.37 -2.11 -11.79
C THR A 10 9.42 -2.68 -10.37
N ALA A 11 8.98 -1.90 -9.39
CA ALA A 11 8.79 -2.34 -8.03
C ALA A 11 7.30 -2.48 -7.70
N LEU A 12 6.94 -3.59 -7.08
CA LEU A 12 5.63 -3.79 -6.45
C LEU A 12 5.80 -3.72 -4.94
N VAL A 13 5.03 -2.86 -4.28
CA VAL A 13 5.06 -2.69 -2.83
C VAL A 13 3.70 -3.07 -2.25
N HIS A 14 3.67 -4.06 -1.36
CA HIS A 14 2.46 -4.46 -0.66
C HIS A 14 2.39 -3.85 0.74
N LEU A 15 1.68 -2.73 0.86
CA LEU A 15 1.31 -2.12 2.13
C LEU A 15 0.13 -2.89 2.73
N HIS A 16 0.30 -3.45 3.93
CA HIS A 16 -0.78 -4.21 4.57
C HIS A 16 -0.84 -3.95 6.06
N LEU A 17 -2.05 -3.85 6.62
CA LEU A 17 -2.22 -3.69 8.05
C LEU A 17 -1.75 -4.96 8.77
N GLU A 18 -0.86 -4.81 9.75
CA GLU A 18 -0.31 -5.91 10.55
C GLU A 18 -1.42 -6.63 11.30
N GLY A 19 -1.37 -7.98 11.32
CA GLY A 19 -2.34 -8.78 12.06
C GLY A 19 -3.70 -8.93 11.36
N LEU A 20 -3.85 -8.43 10.12
CA LEU A 20 -4.91 -8.91 9.23
C LEU A 20 -4.80 -10.43 9.05
N ALA A 21 -5.95 -11.09 8.96
CA ALA A 21 -5.98 -12.50 8.60
C ALA A 21 -5.26 -12.68 7.25
N GLN A 22 -4.35 -13.66 7.18
CA GLN A 22 -3.40 -13.86 6.08
C GLN A 22 -4.05 -14.09 4.71
N ASP A 23 -5.36 -14.28 4.66
CA ASP A 23 -6.15 -14.56 3.46
C ASP A 23 -6.70 -13.31 2.76
N ILE A 24 -6.72 -12.16 3.43
CA ILE A 24 -7.34 -10.94 2.89
C ILE A 24 -6.31 -10.13 2.10
N GLY A 25 -6.52 -9.97 0.78
CA GLY A 25 -5.68 -9.17 -0.13
C GLY A 25 -4.29 -9.77 -0.45
N HIS A 26 -3.70 -10.51 0.49
CA HIS A 26 -2.38 -11.14 0.34
C HIS A 26 -2.31 -12.13 -0.82
N SER A 27 -3.31 -12.99 -0.97
CA SER A 27 -3.33 -14.00 -2.03
C SER A 27 -3.46 -13.38 -3.42
N GLN A 28 -4.24 -12.30 -3.55
CA GLN A 28 -4.40 -11.56 -4.80
C GLN A 28 -3.10 -10.85 -5.20
N VAL A 29 -2.46 -10.18 -4.24
CA VAL A 29 -1.17 -9.51 -4.48
C VAL A 29 -0.08 -10.54 -4.78
N ALA A 30 -0.03 -11.67 -4.07
CA ALA A 30 0.91 -12.76 -4.35
C ALA A 30 0.70 -13.35 -5.75
N MET A 31 -0.56 -13.56 -6.17
CA MET A 31 -0.88 -14.02 -7.52
C MET A 31 -0.38 -13.03 -8.58
N LEU A 32 -0.63 -11.73 -8.41
CA LEU A 32 -0.15 -10.69 -9.33
C LEU A 32 1.37 -10.66 -9.37
N HIS A 33 2.05 -10.77 -8.22
CA HIS A 33 3.49 -10.87 -8.15
C HIS A 33 4.02 -12.05 -8.96
N SER A 34 3.49 -13.26 -8.72
CA SER A 34 3.90 -14.48 -9.45
C SER A 34 3.63 -14.37 -10.95
N PHE A 35 2.51 -13.78 -11.34
CA PHE A 35 2.17 -13.55 -12.75
C PHE A 35 3.13 -12.56 -13.41
N LEU A 36 3.41 -11.44 -12.75
CA LEU A 36 4.24 -10.37 -13.31
C LEU A 36 5.73 -10.72 -13.36
N GLN A 37 6.24 -11.49 -12.40
CA GLN A 37 7.65 -11.88 -12.34
C GLN A 37 8.16 -12.51 -13.64
N ALA A 38 7.32 -13.29 -14.33
CA ALA A 38 7.67 -13.93 -15.60
C ALA A 38 7.99 -12.94 -16.75
N TYR A 39 7.54 -11.68 -16.64
CA TYR A 39 7.77 -10.63 -17.64
C TYR A 39 9.05 -9.83 -17.41
N PHE A 40 9.79 -10.12 -16.34
CA PHE A 40 11.06 -9.46 -15.98
C PHE A 40 12.24 -10.44 -15.89
N PRO A 41 12.57 -11.17 -16.99
CA PRO A 41 13.57 -12.24 -16.97
C PRO A 41 15.00 -11.77 -16.67
N GLN A 42 15.28 -10.45 -16.73
CA GLN A 42 16.61 -9.87 -16.49
C GLN A 42 16.80 -9.32 -15.06
N GLY A 43 15.81 -9.47 -14.19
CA GLY A 43 15.94 -9.09 -12.77
C GLY A 43 15.60 -7.64 -12.44
N ASP A 44 15.03 -6.88 -13.37
CA ASP A 44 14.56 -5.50 -13.17
C ASP A 44 13.21 -5.42 -12.42
N TYR A 45 13.01 -6.30 -11.46
CA TYR A 45 11.75 -6.48 -10.75
C TYR A 45 11.96 -6.70 -9.26
N ASN A 46 11.26 -5.91 -8.46
CA ASN A 46 11.26 -6.06 -7.01
C ASN A 46 9.83 -6.25 -6.50
N PHE A 47 9.67 -7.17 -5.56
CA PHE A 47 8.46 -7.27 -4.75
C PHE A 47 8.84 -7.13 -3.28
N SER A 48 8.23 -6.16 -2.62
CA SER A 48 8.45 -5.86 -1.21
C SER A 48 7.13 -5.85 -0.47
N GLN A 49 7.11 -6.45 0.72
CA GLN A 49 5.97 -6.37 1.63
C GLN A 49 6.34 -5.46 2.78
N LEU A 50 5.46 -4.49 3.08
CA LEU A 50 5.65 -3.54 4.15
C LEU A 50 4.40 -3.55 5.05
N PRO A 51 4.45 -4.25 6.19
CA PRO A 51 3.38 -4.17 7.16
C PRO A 51 3.31 -2.77 7.77
N PHE A 52 2.11 -2.31 8.11
CA PHE A 52 1.90 -1.09 8.88
C PHE A 52 1.00 -1.34 10.08
N ASN A 53 1.27 -0.61 11.16
CA ASN A 53 0.38 -0.48 12.30
C ASN A 53 0.59 0.93 12.86
N LEU A 54 -0.36 1.82 12.62
CA LEU A 54 -0.27 3.23 13.00
C LEU A 54 -1.11 3.51 14.27
N GLY A 55 -1.29 2.48 15.11
CA GLY A 55 -2.11 2.56 16.31
C GLY A 55 -1.43 3.23 17.49
N THR A 56 -0.10 3.13 17.62
CA THR A 56 0.66 3.76 18.73
C THR A 56 1.85 4.55 18.20
N PRO A 57 2.37 5.54 18.96
CA PRO A 57 3.56 6.29 18.56
C PRO A 57 4.76 5.39 18.26
N GLU A 58 4.97 4.35 19.06
CA GLU A 58 6.09 3.42 18.89
C GLU A 58 5.96 2.61 17.58
N SER A 59 4.75 2.17 17.24
CA SER A 59 4.51 1.43 16.00
C SER A 59 4.57 2.34 14.77
N MET A 60 4.16 3.61 14.92
CA MET A 60 4.31 4.65 13.90
C MET A 60 5.78 4.95 13.60
N ASP A 61 6.62 5.12 14.63
CA ASP A 61 8.06 5.37 14.46
C ASP A 61 8.77 4.18 13.78
N ALA A 62 8.38 2.95 14.16
CA ALA A 62 8.89 1.74 13.52
C ALA A 62 8.50 1.67 12.03
N TYR A 63 7.25 2.01 11.70
CA TYR A 63 6.79 2.09 10.32
C TYR A 63 7.54 3.18 9.53
N ASP A 64 7.67 4.38 10.08
CA ASP A 64 8.34 5.51 9.42
C ASP A 64 9.77 5.14 9.01
N LYS A 65 10.52 4.49 9.90
CA LYS A 65 11.86 3.97 9.61
C LYS A 65 11.85 2.91 8.50
N ALA A 66 11.03 1.87 8.65
CA ALA A 66 10.97 0.77 7.68
C ALA A 66 10.54 1.26 6.28
N ALA A 67 9.55 2.15 6.23
CA ALA A 67 9.05 2.75 5.01
C ALA A 67 10.09 3.66 4.35
N SER A 68 10.80 4.48 5.13
CA SER A 68 11.88 5.34 4.63
C SER A 68 13.04 4.53 4.07
N ASP A 69 13.44 3.47 4.76
CA ASP A 69 14.49 2.55 4.30
C ASP A 69 14.08 1.88 2.98
N LEU A 70 12.84 1.39 2.89
CA LEU A 70 12.31 0.81 1.66
C LEU A 70 12.28 1.81 0.50
N ALA A 71 11.82 3.04 0.76
CA ALA A 71 11.78 4.09 -0.25
C ALA A 71 13.19 4.43 -0.79
N ASN A 72 14.21 4.38 0.06
CA ASN A 72 15.60 4.53 -0.35
C ASN A 72 16.04 3.39 -1.28
N THR A 73 15.76 2.14 -0.89
CA THR A 73 16.08 0.94 -1.69
C THR A 73 15.39 0.96 -3.05
N LEU A 74 14.14 1.42 -3.11
CA LEU A 74 13.33 1.39 -4.33
C LEU A 74 13.47 2.65 -5.20
N SER A 75 14.24 3.66 -4.77
CA SER A 75 14.40 4.92 -5.50
C SER A 75 14.99 4.79 -6.92
N ALA A 76 15.65 3.68 -7.22
CA ALA A 76 16.18 3.39 -8.56
C ALA A 76 15.13 2.84 -9.54
N TYR A 77 13.94 2.45 -9.06
CA TYR A 77 12.89 1.87 -9.89
C TYR A 77 12.05 2.96 -10.54
N SER A 78 12.00 2.93 -11.88
CA SER A 78 11.26 3.92 -12.67
C SER A 78 9.73 3.74 -12.65
N LYS A 79 9.27 2.56 -12.23
CA LYS A 79 7.85 2.22 -12.09
C LYS A 79 7.62 1.61 -10.73
N VAL A 80 6.65 2.15 -10.00
CA VAL A 80 6.28 1.68 -8.67
C VAL A 80 4.76 1.49 -8.65
N VAL A 81 4.32 0.32 -8.21
CA VAL A 81 2.90 0.03 -7.98
C VAL A 81 2.75 -0.35 -6.52
N LEU A 82 1.91 0.39 -5.80
CA LEU A 82 1.60 0.12 -4.40
C LEU A 82 0.25 -0.59 -4.32
N PHE A 83 0.21 -1.69 -3.58
CA PHE A 83 -1.02 -2.35 -3.19
C PHE A 83 -1.27 -2.02 -1.72
N LEU A 84 -2.40 -1.39 -1.42
CA LEU A 84 -2.83 -1.15 -0.05
C LEU A 84 -3.90 -2.16 0.35
N THR A 85 -3.64 -2.97 1.36
CA THR A 85 -4.59 -3.92 1.93
C THR A 85 -4.94 -3.55 3.36
N THR A 86 -6.20 -3.15 3.57
CA THR A 86 -6.75 -2.95 4.92
C THR A 86 -8.27 -3.06 4.91
N HIS A 87 -8.86 -3.23 6.08
CA HIS A 87 -10.30 -3.10 6.25
C HIS A 87 -10.71 -1.64 6.38
N SER A 88 -12.01 -1.41 6.22
CA SER A 88 -12.64 -0.16 6.62
C SER A 88 -13.76 -0.42 7.62
N ASP A 89 -14.06 0.62 8.39
CA ASP A 89 -15.30 0.73 9.12
C ASP A 89 -16.46 0.73 8.11
N GLU A 90 -17.40 -0.20 8.26
CA GLU A 90 -18.48 -0.38 7.28
C GLU A 90 -19.45 0.81 7.27
N ASP A 91 -19.71 1.39 8.45
CA ASP A 91 -20.66 2.48 8.62
C ASP A 91 -20.05 3.83 8.19
N ARG A 92 -18.81 4.08 8.62
CA ARG A 92 -18.13 5.37 8.38
C ARG A 92 -17.34 5.41 7.08
N GLY A 93 -16.91 4.27 6.55
CA GLY A 93 -15.99 4.19 5.41
C GLY A 93 -14.55 4.58 5.75
N ASP A 94 -14.21 4.75 7.03
CA ASP A 94 -12.87 5.05 7.53
C ASP A 94 -11.95 3.83 7.39
N LEU A 95 -10.67 4.04 7.11
CA LEU A 95 -9.71 2.93 6.93
C LEU A 95 -9.11 2.51 8.27
N PHE A 96 -8.96 1.20 8.47
CA PHE A 96 -8.25 0.67 9.63
C PHE A 96 -6.76 0.98 9.50
N THR A 97 -6.24 1.69 10.49
CA THR A 97 -4.87 2.21 10.49
C THR A 97 -3.93 1.36 11.35
N GLY A 98 -4.49 0.59 12.28
CA GLY A 98 -3.71 -0.11 13.30
C GLY A 98 -4.59 -0.81 14.31
N TYR A 99 -3.95 -1.29 15.38
CA TYR A 99 -4.61 -1.87 16.53
C TYR A 99 -4.14 -1.20 17.83
N ILE A 100 -5.07 -0.82 18.68
CA ILE A 100 -4.80 -0.36 20.06
C ILE A 100 -5.45 -1.36 21.01
N ASN A 101 -4.66 -1.95 21.90
CA ASN A 101 -5.16 -2.99 22.82
C ASN A 101 -5.93 -4.11 22.11
N LYS A 102 -5.42 -4.56 20.95
CA LYS A 102 -6.03 -5.58 20.06
C LYS A 102 -7.38 -5.21 19.45
N LYS A 103 -7.80 -3.94 19.55
CA LYS A 103 -8.99 -3.44 18.87
C LYS A 103 -8.57 -2.65 17.63
N PRO A 104 -9.20 -2.88 16.47
CA PRO A 104 -8.91 -2.09 15.29
C PRO A 104 -9.27 -0.63 15.55
N VAL A 105 -8.44 0.28 15.05
CA VAL A 105 -8.72 1.71 15.03
C VAL A 105 -8.84 2.15 13.58
N ALA A 106 -9.91 2.89 13.30
CA ALA A 106 -10.17 3.48 11.99
C ALA A 106 -9.94 4.98 12.04
N SER A 107 -9.41 5.53 10.96
CA SER A 107 -9.20 6.96 10.76
C SER A 107 -9.75 7.39 9.40
N GLU A 108 -10.06 8.67 9.29
CA GLU A 108 -10.44 9.27 8.02
C GLU A 108 -9.38 8.97 6.95
N VAL A 109 -9.86 8.71 5.73
CA VAL A 109 -9.04 8.22 4.62
C VAL A 109 -7.88 9.15 4.30
N PHE A 110 -8.13 10.45 4.20
CA PHE A 110 -7.11 11.41 3.78
C PHE A 110 -5.95 11.54 4.78
N PRO A 111 -6.19 11.85 6.08
CA PRO A 111 -5.12 11.89 7.07
C PRO A 111 -4.34 10.58 7.19
N PHE A 112 -5.03 9.44 7.08
CA PHE A 112 -4.38 8.13 7.10
C PHE A 112 -3.43 7.96 5.93
N LEU A 113 -3.89 8.20 4.70
CA LEU A 113 -3.07 8.02 3.51
C LEU A 113 -1.89 8.99 3.47
N GLN A 114 -2.07 10.23 3.94
CA GLN A 114 -0.95 11.17 4.08
C GLN A 114 0.10 10.63 5.04
N LEU A 115 -0.30 10.13 6.21
CA LEU A 115 0.61 9.57 7.19
C LEU A 115 1.32 8.32 6.65
N LEU A 116 0.57 7.43 6.00
CA LEU A 116 1.08 6.18 5.43
C LEU A 116 2.12 6.42 4.32
N LEU A 117 1.84 7.37 3.42
CA LEU A 117 2.63 7.57 2.20
C LEU A 117 3.78 8.56 2.35
N LYS A 118 3.75 9.45 3.36
CA LYS A 118 4.81 10.44 3.61
C LYS A 118 6.23 9.86 3.66
N PRO A 119 6.54 8.78 4.41
CA PRO A 119 7.88 8.21 4.40
C PRO A 119 8.26 7.54 3.06
N LEU A 120 7.27 7.24 2.21
CA LEU A 120 7.44 6.70 0.86
C LEU A 120 7.55 7.79 -0.22
N SER A 121 7.70 9.06 0.16
CA SER A 121 7.74 10.23 -0.75
C SER A 121 8.69 10.09 -1.95
N LYS A 122 9.80 9.36 -1.79
CA LYS A 122 10.78 9.12 -2.87
C LYS A 122 10.27 8.23 -4.00
N ILE A 123 9.25 7.42 -3.74
CA ILE A 123 8.76 6.39 -4.67
C ILE A 123 7.28 6.52 -4.99
N VAL A 124 6.52 7.32 -4.23
CA VAL A 124 5.06 7.47 -4.43
C VAL A 124 4.72 8.45 -5.56
N ASN A 125 5.59 9.39 -5.88
CA ASN A 125 5.34 10.35 -6.95
C ASN A 125 5.34 9.64 -8.32
N GLY A 126 4.20 9.69 -9.02
CA GLY A 126 3.99 8.97 -10.29
C GLY A 126 3.77 7.46 -10.14
N ALA A 127 3.56 6.97 -8.92
CA ALA A 127 3.23 5.58 -8.68
C ALA A 127 1.73 5.31 -8.84
N ASP A 128 1.39 4.09 -9.23
CA ASP A 128 0.01 3.61 -9.23
C ASP A 128 -0.31 3.01 -7.87
N ILE A 129 -1.45 3.38 -7.28
CA ILE A 129 -1.91 2.81 -6.00
C ILE A 129 -3.21 2.04 -6.22
N ILE A 130 -3.20 0.76 -5.87
CA ILE A 130 -4.33 -0.16 -5.97
C ILE A 130 -4.83 -0.47 -4.55
N PHE A 131 -6.11 -0.19 -4.31
CA PHE A 131 -6.75 -0.36 -3.01
C PHE A 131 -7.49 -1.69 -2.94
N TYR A 132 -7.01 -2.59 -2.08
CA TYR A 132 -7.72 -3.78 -1.61
C TYR A 132 -8.37 -3.48 -0.26
N VAL A 133 -9.47 -2.73 -0.31
CA VAL A 133 -10.24 -2.28 0.86
C VAL A 133 -11.72 -2.59 0.68
N CYS A 134 -12.52 -2.50 1.76
CA CYS A 134 -13.94 -2.79 1.65
C CYS A 134 -14.68 -1.70 0.87
N GLY A 135 -15.82 -2.07 0.28
CA GLY A 135 -16.61 -1.19 -0.58
C GLY A 135 -17.13 0.07 0.10
N SER A 136 -17.18 0.11 1.44
CA SER A 136 -17.63 1.30 2.19
C SER A 136 -16.80 2.54 1.88
N VAL A 137 -15.52 2.38 1.54
CA VAL A 137 -14.61 3.48 1.18
C VAL A 137 -15.05 4.18 -0.11
N VAL A 138 -15.61 3.44 -1.08
CA VAL A 138 -16.07 4.01 -2.35
C VAL A 138 -17.54 4.42 -2.33
N THR A 139 -18.36 3.81 -1.47
CA THR A 139 -19.77 4.16 -1.34
C THR A 139 -20.01 5.34 -0.40
N ASN A 140 -19.10 5.59 0.55
CA ASN A 140 -19.14 6.77 1.40
C ASN A 140 -18.49 7.98 0.68
N PRO A 141 -19.22 9.09 0.43
CA PRO A 141 -18.67 10.23 -0.29
C PRO A 141 -17.47 10.91 0.39
N GLN A 142 -17.45 10.99 1.73
CA GLN A 142 -16.36 11.62 2.48
C GLN A 142 -15.09 10.78 2.36
N SER A 143 -15.21 9.47 2.55
CA SER A 143 -14.10 8.52 2.38
C SER A 143 -13.54 8.55 0.96
N PHE A 144 -14.42 8.51 -0.05
CA PHE A 144 -13.99 8.51 -1.45
C PHE A 144 -13.35 9.84 -1.86
N ASN A 145 -13.81 10.97 -1.33
CA ASN A 145 -13.15 12.26 -1.54
C ASN A 145 -11.75 12.27 -0.90
N GLY A 146 -11.58 11.66 0.28
CA GLY A 146 -10.27 11.52 0.90
C GLY A 146 -9.26 10.75 0.03
N VAL A 147 -9.71 9.72 -0.71
CA VAL A 147 -8.86 9.03 -1.71
C VAL A 147 -8.44 9.99 -2.83
N LYS A 148 -9.38 10.77 -3.37
CA LYS A 148 -9.11 11.71 -4.47
C LYS A 148 -8.17 12.83 -4.05
N GLU A 149 -8.31 13.35 -2.84
CA GLU A 149 -7.48 14.43 -2.32
C GLU A 149 -6.01 14.00 -2.20
N VAL A 150 -5.73 12.76 -1.79
CA VAL A 150 -4.35 12.23 -1.78
C VAL A 150 -3.80 12.05 -3.20
N ALA A 151 -4.62 11.62 -4.16
CA ALA A 151 -4.18 11.45 -5.54
C ALA A 151 -3.85 12.77 -6.26
N GLN A 152 -4.18 13.92 -5.66
CA GLN A 152 -3.91 15.26 -6.19
C GLN A 152 -2.64 15.90 -5.61
N GLN A 153 -1.95 15.22 -4.67
CA GLN A 153 -0.70 15.70 -4.04
C GLN A 153 0.53 15.22 -4.79
#